data_AF-A0A7J0ALL9-F1
#
_entry.id   AF-A0A7J0ALL9-F1
#
_cell.length_a   1.000
_cell.length_b   1.000
_cell.length_c   1.000
_cell.angle_alpha   90.00
_cell.angle_beta   90.00
_cell.angle_gamma   90.00
#
_symmetry.space_group_name_H-M   'P 1'
#
loop_
_entity.id
_entity.type
_entity.pdbx_description
1 polymer ?
#
loop_
_entity_poly.entity_id
_entity_poly.type
_entity_poly.pdbx_seq_one_letter_code
_entity_poly.pdbx_strand_id
1 'polypeptide(L)'
;MFSPEGVDRLRASCAAPYERGELAGGIFRADSTGCLKVWKRPQRGVFYTVGVDIGGRSDSSDWSVASVLAFEAGVKPEVAAQWRGHIDHDILARKIADIGRYYNMALLVVESNTLENEYARSGSEGLFILSRLADEYPNMYRRECFDSIGGALSSRVGFHTNRATKAMLIAAMIELVRDGGYIEHDGMACDELGVYEQQAGGSYGAKAGFHDDIVMSRALALHIGAASAPRAAGPLPPASAW
;
A
#
# COMPACT_ATOMS: atom_id res chain seq x y z
N MET A 1 -16.54 -5.98 -11.06
CA MET A 1 -16.45 -5.62 -9.63
C MET A 1 -16.21 -4.13 -9.54
N PHE A 2 -15.05 -3.64 -9.99
CA PHE A 2 -14.85 -2.23 -10.35
C PHE A 2 -15.62 -1.89 -11.63
N SER A 3 -16.12 -0.66 -11.77
CA SER A 3 -16.81 -0.23 -12.98
C SER A 3 -15.82 0.03 -14.12
N PRO A 4 -16.09 -0.44 -15.35
CA PRO A 4 -15.23 -0.17 -16.51
C PRO A 4 -14.99 1.33 -16.71
N GLU A 5 -16.03 2.16 -16.57
CA GLU A 5 -15.90 3.61 -16.74
C GLU A 5 -15.02 4.26 -15.67
N GLY A 6 -15.01 3.71 -14.45
CA GLY A 6 -14.13 4.16 -13.36
C GLY A 6 -12.68 3.80 -13.64
N VAL A 7 -12.43 2.57 -14.09
CA VAL A 7 -11.09 2.11 -14.48
C VAL A 7 -10.56 2.90 -15.66
N ASP A 8 -11.37 3.18 -16.68
CA ASP A 8 -10.97 3.98 -17.85
C ASP A 8 -10.65 5.42 -17.47
N ARG A 9 -11.40 6.00 -16.52
CA ARG A 9 -11.12 7.34 -15.98
C ARG A 9 -9.76 7.41 -15.30
N LEU A 10 -9.40 6.38 -14.51
CA LEU A 10 -8.07 6.29 -13.90
C LEU A 10 -6.98 6.07 -14.96
N ARG A 11 -7.24 5.20 -15.93
CA ARG A 11 -6.30 4.91 -17.03
C ARG A 11 -5.95 6.15 -17.84
N ALA A 12 -6.85 7.14 -17.92
CA ALA A 12 -6.60 8.40 -18.62
C ALA A 12 -5.47 9.24 -18.00
N SER A 13 -5.12 9.06 -16.72
CA SER A 13 -3.96 9.71 -16.09
C SER A 13 -2.70 8.83 -16.09
N CYS A 14 -2.78 7.60 -16.61
CA CYS A 14 -1.64 6.70 -16.71
C CYS A 14 -0.58 7.22 -17.69
N ALA A 15 0.67 7.17 -17.25
CA ALA A 15 1.81 7.66 -18.01
C ALA A 15 3.06 6.82 -17.71
N ALA A 16 4.03 6.86 -18.60
CA ALA A 16 5.34 6.28 -18.32
C ALA A 16 5.94 6.92 -17.06
N PRO A 17 6.63 6.14 -16.20
CA PRO A 17 7.30 6.70 -15.05
C PRO A 17 8.37 7.69 -15.51
N TYR A 18 8.49 8.79 -14.75
CA TYR A 18 9.52 9.79 -14.96
C TYR A 18 10.93 9.19 -14.75
N GLU A 19 11.07 8.32 -13.76
CA GLU A 19 12.31 7.61 -13.46
C GLU A 19 12.05 6.13 -13.17
N ARG A 20 13.01 5.28 -13.56
CA ARG A 20 13.06 3.87 -13.21
C ARG A 20 14.42 3.55 -12.59
N GLY A 21 14.45 2.75 -11.53
CA GLY A 21 15.67 2.44 -10.84
C GLY A 21 15.49 1.63 -9.57
N GLU A 22 16.37 1.89 -8.59
CA GLU A 22 16.38 1.28 -7.28
C GLU A 22 16.77 2.29 -6.20
N LEU A 23 16.32 2.05 -4.96
CA LEU A 23 16.84 2.74 -3.78
C LEU A 23 17.86 1.85 -3.07
N ALA A 24 18.98 2.45 -2.67
CA ALA A 24 19.98 1.82 -1.81
C ALA A 24 20.54 2.86 -0.82
N GLY A 25 20.30 2.64 0.48
CA GLY A 25 20.75 3.56 1.53
C GLY A 25 20.07 4.93 1.43
N GLY A 26 18.81 4.97 0.99
CA GLY A 26 18.03 6.19 0.79
C GLY A 26 18.39 7.03 -0.44
N ILE A 27 19.33 6.58 -1.29
CA ILE A 27 19.73 7.27 -2.52
C ILE A 27 19.12 6.56 -3.72
N PHE A 28 18.38 7.30 -4.54
CA PHE A 28 17.84 6.77 -5.79
C PHE A 28 18.94 6.62 -6.83
N ARG A 29 18.99 5.45 -7.45
CA ARG A 29 19.90 5.13 -8.56
C ARG A 29 19.07 4.75 -9.77
N ALA A 30 19.19 5.54 -10.84
CA ALA A 30 18.54 5.24 -12.09
C ALA A 30 19.10 3.92 -12.66
N ASP A 31 18.19 3.05 -13.06
CA ASP A 31 18.46 1.76 -13.69
C ASP A 31 17.24 1.41 -14.54
N SER A 32 17.44 1.32 -15.86
CA SER A 32 16.36 1.00 -16.80
C SER A 32 15.74 -0.38 -16.58
N THR A 33 16.41 -1.26 -15.84
CA THR A 33 15.95 -2.61 -15.47
C THR A 33 15.44 -2.69 -14.03
N GLY A 34 15.59 -1.63 -13.23
CA GLY A 34 15.19 -1.60 -11.82
C GLY A 34 13.69 -1.83 -11.58
N CYS A 35 13.32 -2.25 -10.38
CA CYS A 35 11.95 -2.59 -10.02
C CYS A 35 11.15 -1.39 -9.48
N LEU A 36 11.82 -0.29 -9.11
CA LEU A 36 11.17 0.94 -8.66
C LEU A 36 10.82 1.84 -9.86
N LYS A 37 9.52 2.10 -10.05
CA LYS A 37 9.00 3.14 -10.93
C LYS A 37 8.65 4.38 -10.10
N VAL A 38 9.04 5.56 -10.57
CA VAL A 38 8.76 6.85 -9.92
C VAL A 38 8.03 7.76 -10.91
N TRP A 39 6.83 8.19 -10.56
CA TRP A 39 6.04 9.19 -11.30
C TRP A 39 6.13 10.58 -10.67
N LYS A 40 6.29 10.64 -9.33
CA LYS A 40 6.45 11.88 -8.58
C LYS A 40 7.59 11.76 -7.57
N ARG A 41 8.54 12.70 -7.65
CA ARG A 41 9.62 12.82 -6.66
C ARG A 41 9.07 13.25 -5.29
N PRO A 42 9.74 12.89 -4.19
CA PRO A 42 9.33 13.34 -2.86
C PRO A 42 9.38 14.86 -2.76
N GLN A 43 8.32 15.45 -2.22
CA GLN A 43 8.17 16.88 -2.01
C GLN A 43 8.10 17.18 -0.52
N ARG A 44 8.87 18.18 -0.05
CA ARG A 44 8.91 18.52 1.38
C ARG A 44 7.53 18.96 1.88
N GLY A 45 7.12 18.43 3.03
CA GLY A 45 5.85 18.80 3.66
C GLY A 45 4.63 18.02 3.16
N VAL A 46 4.81 17.16 2.14
CA VAL A 46 3.78 16.22 1.70
C VAL A 46 3.78 14.99 2.59
N PHE A 47 2.58 14.54 2.98
CA PHE A 47 2.39 13.28 3.69
C PHE A 47 2.36 12.13 2.67
N TYR A 48 3.08 11.06 2.97
CA TYR A 48 3.12 9.87 2.14
C TYR A 48 2.74 8.64 2.93
N THR A 49 2.07 7.70 2.27
CA THR A 49 1.93 6.32 2.74
C THR A 49 2.61 5.36 1.78
N VAL A 50 3.10 4.24 2.32
CA VAL A 50 3.59 3.10 1.53
C VAL A 50 2.78 1.87 1.92
N GLY A 51 1.85 1.46 1.05
CA GLY A 51 1.15 0.18 1.20
C GLY A 51 2.00 -0.95 0.64
N VAL A 52 2.23 -1.99 1.42
CA VAL A 52 3.08 -3.13 1.03
C VAL A 52 2.26 -4.41 1.07
N ASP A 53 2.12 -5.05 -0.08
CA ASP A 53 1.63 -6.42 -0.21
C ASP A 53 2.81 -7.35 -0.43
N ILE A 54 2.93 -8.39 0.41
CA ILE A 54 4.08 -9.30 0.41
C ILE A 54 3.67 -10.59 -0.29
N GLY A 55 4.21 -10.76 -1.49
CA GLY A 55 4.13 -12.00 -2.25
C GLY A 55 5.24 -12.99 -1.89
N GLY A 56 5.42 -13.99 -2.75
CA GLY A 56 6.44 -15.01 -2.59
C GLY A 56 7.79 -14.65 -3.23
N ARG A 57 8.76 -15.54 -3.01
CA ARG A 57 10.17 -15.35 -3.41
C ARG A 57 10.51 -15.90 -4.79
N SER A 58 9.62 -16.71 -5.38
CA SER A 58 9.86 -17.41 -6.64
C SER A 58 9.17 -16.74 -7.82
N ASP A 59 9.66 -16.97 -9.04
CA ASP A 59 9.05 -16.41 -10.26
C ASP A 59 7.60 -16.84 -10.52
N SER A 60 7.17 -17.97 -9.93
CA SER A 60 5.80 -18.48 -10.04
C SER A 60 4.88 -18.07 -8.88
N SER A 61 5.40 -17.30 -7.91
CA SER A 61 4.59 -16.83 -6.77
C SER A 61 4.03 -15.44 -7.01
N ASP A 62 3.14 -15.02 -6.12
CA ASP A 62 2.59 -13.65 -6.11
C ASP A 62 3.69 -12.60 -5.93
N TRP A 63 3.49 -11.41 -6.47
CA TRP A 63 4.50 -10.36 -6.45
C TRP A 63 4.54 -9.64 -5.12
N SER A 64 5.73 -9.26 -4.67
CA SER A 64 5.81 -8.23 -3.62
C SER A 64 5.66 -6.85 -4.26
N VAL A 65 4.74 -6.05 -3.75
CA VAL A 65 4.45 -4.69 -4.25
C VAL A 65 4.47 -3.68 -3.11
N ALA A 66 5.22 -2.59 -3.30
CA ALA A 66 5.19 -1.43 -2.42
C ALA A 66 4.69 -0.20 -3.20
N SER A 67 3.50 0.27 -2.86
CA SER A 67 2.81 1.40 -3.50
C SER A 67 2.96 2.67 -2.65
N VAL A 68 3.55 3.74 -3.22
CA VAL A 68 3.72 5.03 -2.54
C VAL A 68 2.64 6.00 -3.00
N LEU A 69 1.85 6.53 -2.06
CA LEU A 69 0.78 7.50 -2.31
C LEU A 69 1.11 8.83 -1.64
N ALA A 70 1.00 9.91 -2.41
CA ALA A 70 1.10 11.29 -1.92
C ALA A 70 -0.28 11.78 -1.48
N PHE A 71 -0.35 12.42 -0.32
CA PHE A 71 -1.54 13.10 0.18
C PHE A 71 -1.21 14.57 0.42
N GLU A 72 -1.81 15.42 -0.39
CA GLU A 72 -1.68 16.86 -0.33
C GLU A 72 -3.04 17.48 -0.03
N ALA A 73 -3.06 18.51 0.81
CA ALA A 73 -4.31 19.14 1.21
C ALA A 73 -5.04 19.76 0.02
N GLY A 74 -6.34 19.46 -0.12
CA GLY A 74 -7.18 20.05 -1.17
C GLY A 74 -7.03 19.43 -2.56
N VAL A 75 -6.18 18.40 -2.72
CA VAL A 75 -6.02 17.65 -3.97
C VAL A 75 -6.26 16.16 -3.72
N LYS A 76 -6.52 15.42 -4.80
CA LYS A 76 -6.71 13.98 -4.75
C LYS A 76 -5.38 13.30 -4.38
N PRO A 77 -5.40 12.20 -3.60
CA PRO A 77 -4.23 11.35 -3.44
C PRO A 77 -3.68 10.92 -4.80
N GLU A 78 -2.36 10.84 -4.92
CA GLU A 78 -1.67 10.58 -6.19
C GLU A 78 -0.60 9.51 -6.02
N VAL A 79 -0.53 8.56 -6.96
CA VAL A 79 0.51 7.53 -6.97
C VAL A 79 1.87 8.17 -7.26
N ALA A 80 2.76 8.17 -6.28
CA ALA A 80 4.08 8.77 -6.44
C ALA A 80 5.11 7.79 -7.00
N ALA A 81 5.07 6.53 -6.54
CA ALA A 81 6.00 5.48 -6.94
C ALA A 81 5.43 4.09 -6.66
N GLN A 82 6.05 3.09 -7.29
CA GLN A 82 5.74 1.69 -7.06
C GLN A 82 6.98 0.84 -7.25
N TRP A 83 7.30 0.03 -6.25
CA TRP A 83 8.25 -1.07 -6.40
C TRP A 83 7.46 -2.37 -6.58
N ARG A 84 7.86 -3.21 -7.54
CA ARG A 84 7.25 -4.52 -7.77
C ARG A 84 8.33 -5.52 -8.18
N GLY A 85 8.49 -6.60 -7.41
CA GLY A 85 9.54 -7.59 -7.65
C GLY A 85 9.42 -8.84 -6.76
N HIS A 86 10.25 -9.83 -7.06
CA HIS A 86 10.50 -10.98 -6.18
C HIS A 86 11.85 -10.80 -5.51
N ILE A 87 11.87 -10.94 -4.19
CA ILE A 87 13.08 -10.82 -3.39
C ILE A 87 12.87 -11.50 -2.03
N ASP A 88 13.95 -11.85 -1.35
CA ASP A 88 13.86 -12.35 0.02
C ASP A 88 13.25 -11.30 0.95
N HIS A 89 12.37 -11.74 1.86
CA HIS A 89 11.54 -10.87 2.68
C HIS A 89 12.35 -9.96 3.62
N ASP A 90 13.52 -10.38 4.08
CA ASP A 90 14.41 -9.54 4.88
C ASP A 90 15.04 -8.41 4.04
N ILE A 91 15.36 -8.68 2.78
CA ILE A 91 15.84 -7.67 1.83
C ILE A 91 14.68 -6.75 1.44
N LEU A 92 13.47 -7.28 1.25
CA LEU A 92 12.26 -6.49 1.02
C LEU A 92 12.02 -5.50 2.16
N ALA A 93 12.16 -5.93 3.42
CA ALA A 93 12.00 -5.07 4.59
C ALA A 93 12.95 -3.86 4.55
N ARG A 94 14.23 -4.09 4.21
CA ARG A 94 15.20 -2.99 4.02
C ARG A 94 14.81 -2.08 2.85
N LYS A 95 14.34 -2.66 1.74
CA LYS A 95 13.91 -1.92 0.54
C LYS A 95 12.73 -0.99 0.84
N ILE A 96 11.69 -1.47 1.52
CA ILE A 96 10.52 -0.66 1.86
C ILE A 96 10.86 0.41 2.91
N ALA A 97 11.78 0.14 3.83
CA ALA A 97 12.29 1.15 4.75
C ALA A 97 12.99 2.28 3.99
N ASP A 98 13.84 1.96 3.01
CA ASP A 98 14.52 2.95 2.17
C ASP A 98 13.54 3.77 1.33
N ILE A 99 12.51 3.14 0.75
CA ILE A 99 11.41 3.84 0.07
C ILE A 99 10.70 4.80 1.03
N GLY A 100 10.34 4.34 2.23
CA GLY A 100 9.69 5.18 3.24
C GLY A 100 10.53 6.38 3.65
N ARG A 101 11.84 6.19 3.89
CA ARG A 101 12.78 7.27 4.23
C ARG A 101 12.90 8.28 3.09
N TYR A 102 12.99 7.81 1.85
CA TYR A 102 13.07 8.67 0.67
C TYR A 102 11.81 9.55 0.51
N TYR A 103 10.63 9.02 0.85
CA TYR A 103 9.35 9.75 0.83
C TYR A 103 8.97 10.37 2.17
N ASN A 104 9.87 11.18 2.75
CA ASN A 104 9.64 11.98 3.97
C ASN A 104 9.25 11.15 5.21
N MET A 105 9.91 10.02 5.45
CA MET A 105 9.51 9.11 6.53
C MET A 105 8.03 8.71 6.40
N ALA A 106 7.62 8.28 5.21
CA ALA A 106 6.25 7.85 4.90
C ALA A 106 5.69 6.85 5.92
N LEU A 107 4.38 6.86 6.14
CA LEU A 107 3.72 5.85 6.96
C LEU A 107 3.74 4.49 6.23
N LEU A 108 4.45 3.50 6.77
CA LEU A 108 4.50 2.15 6.20
C LEU A 108 3.31 1.32 6.66
N VAL A 109 2.57 0.75 5.72
CA VAL A 109 1.40 -0.10 5.93
C VAL A 109 1.68 -1.46 5.31
N VAL A 110 2.28 -2.36 6.09
CA VAL A 110 2.67 -3.69 5.62
C VAL A 110 1.56 -4.69 5.88
N GLU A 111 1.09 -5.38 4.84
CA GLU A 111 0.21 -6.55 4.99
C GLU A 111 0.95 -7.67 5.72
N SER A 112 0.42 -8.10 6.86
CA SER A 112 1.05 -9.12 7.69
C SER A 112 0.55 -10.54 7.42
N ASN A 113 -0.50 -10.71 6.60
CA ASN A 113 -1.15 -12.02 6.40
C ASN A 113 -0.19 -13.08 5.83
N THR A 114 0.62 -12.74 4.83
CA THR A 114 1.62 -13.67 4.26
C THR A 114 2.62 -14.12 5.32
N LEU A 115 3.24 -13.18 6.05
CA LEU A 115 4.24 -13.46 7.07
C LEU A 115 3.68 -14.24 8.27
N GLU A 116 2.45 -13.93 8.68
CA GLU A 116 1.75 -14.63 9.76
C GLU A 116 1.45 -16.09 9.37
N ASN A 117 0.99 -16.32 8.13
CA ASN A 117 0.72 -17.66 7.63
C ASN A 117 2.00 -18.48 7.43
N GLU A 118 3.09 -17.89 6.97
CA GLU A 118 4.39 -18.56 6.87
C GLU A 118 4.91 -18.98 8.25
N TYR A 119 4.85 -18.08 9.25
CA TYR A 119 5.18 -18.38 10.63
C TYR A 119 4.33 -19.54 11.18
N ALA A 120 3.02 -19.50 10.97
CA ALA A 120 2.13 -20.56 11.44
C ALA A 120 2.41 -21.93 10.82
N ARG A 121 2.84 -21.98 9.55
CA ARG A 121 3.11 -23.24 8.83
C ARG A 121 4.46 -23.86 9.13
N SER A 122 5.49 -23.03 9.28
CA SER A 122 6.88 -23.48 9.28
C SER A 122 7.69 -23.03 10.50
N GLY A 123 7.11 -22.20 11.38
CA GLY A 123 7.86 -21.53 12.44
C GLY A 123 8.87 -20.51 11.91
N SER A 124 8.77 -20.12 10.62
CA SER A 124 9.72 -19.22 9.95
C SER A 124 9.80 -17.83 10.57
N GLU A 125 10.90 -17.12 10.33
CA GLU A 125 11.20 -15.79 10.85
C GLU A 125 10.30 -14.64 10.34
N GLY A 126 9.19 -14.91 9.65
CA GLY A 126 8.34 -13.87 9.03
C GLY A 126 7.87 -12.78 10.02
N LEU A 127 7.41 -13.17 11.21
CA LEU A 127 7.03 -12.21 12.26
C LEU A 127 8.24 -11.44 12.83
N PHE A 128 9.42 -12.06 12.84
CA PHE A 128 10.66 -11.43 13.27
C PHE A 128 11.14 -10.37 12.29
N ILE A 129 10.89 -10.54 10.98
CA ILE A 129 11.19 -9.52 9.96
C ILE A 129 10.38 -8.25 10.22
N LEU A 130 9.07 -8.40 10.48
CA LEU A 130 8.20 -7.25 10.72
C LEU A 130 8.55 -6.53 12.03
N SER A 131 8.90 -7.27 13.10
CA SER A 131 9.33 -6.65 14.35
C SER A 131 10.66 -5.90 14.20
N ARG A 132 11.64 -6.49 13.51
CA ARG A 132 12.92 -5.83 13.23
C ARG A 132 12.77 -4.57 12.40
N LEU A 133 11.90 -4.62 11.38
CA LEU A 133 11.58 -3.44 10.59
C LEU A 133 10.99 -2.34 11.46
N ALA A 134 10.12 -2.67 12.42
CA ALA A 134 9.51 -1.71 13.34
C ALA A 134 10.51 -1.10 14.33
N ASP A 135 11.59 -1.82 14.66
CA ASP A 135 12.69 -1.29 15.49
C ASP A 135 13.55 -0.30 14.69
N GLU A 136 13.75 -0.53 13.40
CA GLU A 136 14.59 0.31 12.52
C GLU A 136 13.82 1.46 11.83
N TYR A 137 12.49 1.34 11.73
CA TYR A 137 11.62 2.30 11.06
C TYR A 137 10.42 2.65 11.96
N PRO A 138 10.43 3.82 12.63
CA PRO A 138 9.44 4.12 13.66
C PRO A 138 8.03 4.42 13.12
N ASN A 139 7.90 4.89 11.87
CA ASN A 139 6.61 5.33 11.31
C ASN A 139 5.87 4.19 10.59
N MET A 140 5.52 3.14 11.33
CA MET A 140 4.73 2.02 10.81
C MET A 140 3.30 2.04 11.35
N TYR A 141 2.36 1.62 10.52
CA TYR A 141 0.99 1.36 10.93
C TYR A 141 0.94 0.24 11.96
N ARG A 142 0.18 0.49 13.02
CA ARG A 142 -0.08 -0.47 14.11
C ARG A 142 -1.58 -0.60 14.26
N ARG A 143 -2.09 -1.83 14.17
CA ARG A 143 -3.49 -2.15 14.41
C ARG A 143 -3.72 -2.41 15.89
N GLU A 144 -4.87 -2.00 16.39
CA GLU A 144 -5.33 -2.40 17.72
C GLU A 144 -5.81 -3.85 17.71
N CYS A 145 -5.50 -4.59 18.77
CA CYS A 145 -5.88 -5.97 18.98
C CYS A 145 -6.40 -6.11 20.40
N PHE A 146 -7.64 -6.59 20.53
CA PHE A 146 -8.19 -6.91 21.84
C PHE A 146 -7.70 -8.30 22.26
N ASP A 147 -6.96 -8.36 23.36
CA ASP A 147 -6.64 -9.63 23.99
C ASP A 147 -7.84 -10.11 24.81
N SER A 148 -8.55 -11.11 24.31
CA SER A 148 -9.72 -11.67 24.96
C SER A 148 -9.40 -12.41 26.27
N ILE A 149 -8.14 -12.75 26.52
CA ILE A 149 -7.69 -13.44 27.73
C ILE A 149 -7.28 -12.42 28.81
N GLY A 150 -6.57 -11.37 28.43
CA GLY A 150 -6.07 -10.33 29.34
C GLY A 150 -6.98 -9.11 29.52
N GLY A 151 -7.97 -8.92 28.66
CA GLY A 151 -8.85 -7.73 28.65
C GLY A 151 -8.13 -6.42 28.28
N ALA A 152 -6.87 -6.49 27.85
CA ALA A 152 -6.05 -5.34 27.53
C ALA A 152 -6.07 -5.05 26.02
N LEU A 153 -6.13 -3.76 25.68
CA LEU A 153 -5.86 -3.30 24.33
C LEU A 153 -4.35 -3.46 24.06
N SER A 154 -3.99 -4.23 23.04
CA SER A 154 -2.62 -4.35 22.56
C SER A 154 -2.51 -3.77 21.16
N SER A 155 -1.32 -3.35 20.73
CA SER A 155 -1.08 -2.91 19.36
C SER A 155 -0.13 -3.88 18.66
N ARG A 156 -0.45 -4.28 17.43
CA ARG A 156 0.42 -5.10 16.58
C ARG A 156 0.83 -4.32 15.34
N VAL A 157 2.09 -4.45 14.94
CA VAL A 157 2.60 -3.84 13.70
C VAL A 157 1.94 -4.51 12.50
N GLY A 158 1.68 -3.70 11.46
CA GLY A 158 1.15 -4.17 10.19
C GLY A 158 -0.37 -4.31 10.17
N PHE A 159 -0.88 -4.41 8.95
CA PHE A 159 -2.29 -4.59 8.65
C PHE A 159 -2.57 -6.08 8.44
N HIS A 160 -3.46 -6.66 9.24
CA HIS A 160 -3.85 -8.06 9.08
C HIS A 160 -5.05 -8.17 8.14
N THR A 161 -4.81 -8.71 6.96
CA THR A 161 -5.85 -8.98 5.97
C THR A 161 -6.54 -10.31 6.27
N ASN A 162 -7.83 -10.23 6.58
CA ASN A 162 -8.75 -11.36 6.69
C ASN A 162 -9.97 -11.10 5.81
N ARG A 163 -10.95 -12.02 5.78
CA ARG A 163 -12.14 -11.87 4.93
C ARG A 163 -12.87 -10.54 5.14
N ALA A 164 -13.01 -10.09 6.39
CA ALA A 164 -13.72 -8.86 6.73
C ALA A 164 -12.90 -7.61 6.39
N THR A 165 -11.61 -7.57 6.77
CA THR A 165 -10.75 -6.41 6.46
C THR A 165 -10.46 -6.29 4.96
N LYS A 166 -10.34 -7.42 4.23
CA LYS A 166 -10.28 -7.41 2.75
C LYS A 166 -11.55 -6.85 2.14
N ALA A 167 -12.73 -7.28 2.59
CA ALA A 167 -14.00 -6.75 2.09
C ALA A 167 -14.13 -5.24 2.33
N MET A 168 -13.70 -4.75 3.49
CA MET A 168 -13.66 -3.32 3.83
C MET A 168 -12.73 -2.54 2.90
N LEU A 169 -11.48 -3.00 2.71
CA LEU A 169 -10.51 -2.35 1.81
C LEU A 169 -11.05 -2.27 0.38
N ILE A 170 -11.62 -3.38 -0.11
CA ILE A 170 -12.16 -3.44 -1.47
C ILE A 170 -13.39 -2.56 -1.63
N ALA A 171 -14.29 -2.50 -0.65
CA ALA A 171 -15.44 -1.60 -0.70
C ALA A 171 -15.00 -0.13 -0.82
N ALA A 172 -14.02 0.30 -0.01
CA ALA A 172 -13.46 1.65 -0.10
C ALA A 172 -12.78 1.89 -1.47
N MET A 173 -12.06 0.89 -2.00
CA MET A 173 -11.42 0.99 -3.30
C MET A 173 -12.44 1.11 -4.44
N ILE A 174 -13.58 0.41 -4.37
CA ILE A 174 -14.67 0.52 -5.36
C ILE A 174 -15.20 1.94 -5.43
N GLU A 175 -15.43 2.57 -4.28
CA GLU A 175 -15.89 3.97 -4.21
C GLU A 175 -14.87 4.92 -4.83
N LEU A 176 -13.59 4.77 -4.47
CA LEU A 176 -12.51 5.59 -5.03
C LEU A 176 -12.38 5.43 -6.55
N VAL A 177 -12.48 4.20 -7.09
CA VAL A 177 -12.41 3.97 -8.53
C VAL A 177 -13.62 4.56 -9.25
N ARG A 178 -14.82 4.35 -8.72
CA ARG A 178 -16.07 4.88 -9.30
C ARG A 178 -16.04 6.40 -9.40
N ASP A 179 -15.61 7.07 -8.33
CA ASP A 179 -15.68 8.52 -8.20
C ASP A 179 -14.40 9.21 -8.69
N GLY A 180 -13.39 8.45 -9.12
CA GLY A 180 -12.07 8.95 -9.49
C GLY A 180 -11.39 9.65 -8.33
N GLY A 181 -11.46 9.07 -7.13
CA GLY A 181 -11.03 9.64 -5.85
C GLY A 181 -9.51 9.71 -5.66
N TYR A 182 -8.72 9.19 -6.59
CA TYR A 182 -7.25 9.29 -6.60
C TYR A 182 -6.73 9.40 -8.04
N ILE A 183 -5.46 9.75 -8.19
CA ILE A 183 -4.74 9.82 -9.47
C ILE A 183 -3.86 8.57 -9.59
N GLU A 184 -4.12 7.76 -10.61
CA GLU A 184 -3.33 6.57 -10.96
C GLU A 184 -2.38 6.89 -12.13
N HIS A 185 -1.19 6.29 -12.11
CA HIS A 185 -0.22 6.44 -13.18
C HIS A 185 0.24 5.11 -13.83
N ASP A 186 0.08 3.97 -13.14
CA ASP A 186 0.50 2.67 -13.65
C ASP A 186 -0.62 1.97 -14.40
N GLY A 187 -0.43 1.76 -15.71
CA GLY A 187 -1.39 1.01 -16.54
C GLY A 187 -1.64 -0.41 -16.02
N MET A 188 -0.64 -1.05 -15.40
CA MET A 188 -0.78 -2.40 -14.83
C MET A 188 -1.77 -2.42 -13.66
N ALA A 189 -1.84 -1.35 -12.86
CA ALA A 189 -2.83 -1.24 -11.80
C ALA A 189 -4.25 -1.25 -12.38
N CYS A 190 -4.46 -0.51 -13.47
CA CYS A 190 -5.73 -0.51 -14.19
C CYS A 190 -6.06 -1.86 -14.84
N ASP A 191 -5.05 -2.60 -15.31
CA ASP A 191 -5.22 -3.95 -15.84
C ASP A 191 -5.68 -4.93 -14.74
N GLU A 192 -5.03 -4.90 -13.57
CA GLU A 192 -5.44 -5.72 -12.41
C GLU A 192 -6.85 -5.35 -11.93
N LEU A 193 -7.19 -4.06 -11.83
CA LEU A 193 -8.55 -3.60 -11.51
C LEU A 193 -9.59 -4.15 -12.50
N GLY A 194 -9.27 -4.22 -13.79
CA GLY A 194 -10.17 -4.71 -14.84
C GLY A 194 -10.49 -6.22 -14.76
N VAL A 195 -9.62 -7.00 -14.11
CA VAL A 195 -9.76 -8.46 -13.97
C VAL A 195 -10.08 -8.90 -12.54
N TYR A 196 -10.18 -7.96 -11.59
CA TYR A 196 -10.53 -8.26 -10.21
C TYR A 196 -12.04 -8.55 -10.07
N GLU A 197 -12.37 -9.59 -9.30
CA GLU A 197 -13.74 -10.05 -9.10
C GLU A 197 -14.07 -10.47 -7.66
N GLN A 198 -15.36 -10.62 -7.41
CA GLN A 198 -15.85 -11.39 -6.27
C GLN A 198 -16.07 -12.83 -6.76
N GLN A 199 -15.35 -13.78 -6.15
CA GLN A 199 -15.37 -15.19 -6.53
C GLN A 199 -16.58 -15.91 -5.91
N ALA A 200 -16.84 -17.15 -6.37
CA ALA A 200 -18.01 -17.96 -6.00
C ALA A 200 -18.19 -18.29 -4.50
N GLY A 201 -17.24 -17.93 -3.62
CA GLY A 201 -17.35 -18.05 -2.16
C GLY A 201 -17.54 -16.71 -1.42
N GLY A 202 -17.69 -15.61 -2.15
CA GLY A 202 -17.69 -14.24 -1.62
C GLY A 202 -16.31 -13.72 -1.24
N SER A 203 -15.24 -14.46 -1.56
CA SER A 203 -13.87 -13.96 -1.52
C SER A 203 -13.63 -12.97 -2.65
N TYR A 204 -12.62 -12.12 -2.48
CA TYR A 204 -12.21 -11.12 -3.44
C TYR A 204 -10.82 -11.47 -3.97
N GLY A 205 -10.60 -11.34 -5.28
CA GLY A 205 -9.30 -11.53 -5.90
C GLY A 205 -9.34 -11.40 -7.41
N ALA A 206 -8.21 -11.59 -8.08
CA ALA A 206 -8.13 -11.62 -9.53
C ALA A 206 -8.82 -12.86 -10.14
N LYS A 207 -9.24 -12.73 -11.40
CA LYS A 207 -9.58 -13.88 -12.26
C LYS A 207 -8.40 -14.86 -12.33
N ALA A 208 -8.71 -16.14 -12.53
CA ALA A 208 -7.70 -17.18 -12.68
C ALA A 208 -6.68 -16.82 -13.78
N GLY A 209 -5.39 -16.89 -13.44
CA GLY A 209 -4.28 -16.55 -14.34
C GLY A 209 -3.86 -15.07 -14.33
N PHE A 210 -4.45 -14.24 -13.48
CA PHE A 210 -4.10 -12.83 -13.29
C PHE A 210 -3.65 -12.56 -11.85
N HIS A 211 -3.02 -11.41 -11.63
CA HIS A 211 -2.55 -10.94 -10.32
C HIS A 211 -3.43 -9.81 -9.76
N ASP A 212 -3.39 -9.61 -8.44
CA ASP A 212 -4.05 -8.52 -7.73
C ASP A 212 -3.15 -7.77 -6.72
N ASP A 213 -1.84 -8.05 -6.72
CA ASP A 213 -0.87 -7.51 -5.76
C ASP A 213 -0.79 -5.97 -5.79
N ILE A 214 -0.93 -5.36 -6.97
CA ILE A 214 -0.95 -3.90 -7.10
C ILE A 214 -2.25 -3.35 -6.53
N VAL A 215 -3.40 -3.99 -6.82
CA VAL A 215 -4.70 -3.59 -6.25
C VAL A 215 -4.67 -3.61 -4.73
N MET A 216 -4.12 -4.67 -4.14
CA MET A 216 -4.05 -4.84 -2.69
C MET A 216 -3.13 -3.81 -2.03
N SER A 217 -1.90 -3.65 -2.53
CA SER A 217 -0.96 -2.64 -2.02
C SER A 217 -1.51 -1.21 -2.16
N ARG A 218 -2.21 -0.90 -3.26
CA ARG A 218 -2.86 0.40 -3.50
C ARG A 218 -4.02 0.64 -2.53
N ALA A 219 -4.88 -0.36 -2.32
CA ALA A 219 -6.02 -0.27 -1.40
C ALA A 219 -5.56 -0.01 0.04
N LEU A 220 -4.50 -0.69 0.49
CA LEU A 220 -3.89 -0.44 1.81
C LEU A 220 -3.39 1.00 1.96
N ALA A 221 -2.60 1.46 0.99
CA ALA A 221 -1.99 2.80 1.01
C ALA A 221 -3.06 3.90 1.03
N LEU A 222 -4.09 3.77 0.19
CA LEU A 222 -5.20 4.73 0.07
C LEU A 222 -6.07 4.74 1.33
N HIS A 223 -6.50 3.57 1.80
CA HIS A 223 -7.43 3.46 2.93
C HIS A 223 -6.80 4.01 4.22
N ILE A 224 -5.59 3.57 4.56
CA ILE A 224 -4.90 4.04 5.77
C ILE A 224 -4.43 5.49 5.62
N GLY A 225 -3.96 5.86 4.43
CA GLY A 225 -3.52 7.23 4.16
C GLY A 225 -4.65 8.24 4.29
N ALA A 226 -5.85 7.95 3.78
CA ALA A 226 -7.01 8.81 3.95
C ALA A 226 -7.41 9.03 5.43
N ALA A 227 -7.22 8.01 6.27
CA ALA A 227 -7.51 8.10 7.70
C ALA A 227 -6.40 8.82 8.50
N SER A 228 -5.15 8.76 8.02
CA SER A 228 -3.97 9.22 8.75
C SER A 228 -3.41 10.55 8.26
N ALA A 229 -3.74 10.96 7.04
CA ALA A 229 -3.24 12.20 6.46
C ALA A 229 -3.68 13.40 7.32
N PRO A 230 -2.77 14.35 7.61
CA PRO A 230 -3.14 15.57 8.33
C PRO A 230 -4.28 16.29 7.61
N ARG A 231 -5.40 16.47 8.30
CA ARG A 231 -6.47 17.33 7.78
C ARG A 231 -5.97 18.76 7.78
N ALA A 232 -6.18 19.48 6.68
CA ALA A 232 -6.03 20.93 6.70
C ALA A 232 -6.92 21.46 7.85
N ALA A 233 -6.36 22.27 8.75
CA ALA A 233 -7.17 22.98 9.72
C ALA A 233 -8.19 23.81 8.92
N GLY A 234 -9.46 23.41 8.97
CA GLY A 234 -10.54 24.22 8.42
C GLY A 234 -10.52 25.60 9.10
N PRO A 235 -11.07 26.65 8.47
CA PRO A 235 -11.26 27.91 9.17
C PRO A 235 -12.03 27.63 10.46
N LEU A 236 -11.51 28.14 11.59
CA LEU A 236 -12.24 28.11 12.86
C LEU A 236 -13.62 28.74 12.62
N PRO A 237 -14.70 28.15 13.16
CA PRO A 237 -16.01 28.79 13.08
C PRO A 237 -15.90 30.23 13.62
N PRO A 238 -16.62 31.20 13.01
CA PRO A 238 -16.55 32.58 13.46
C PRO A 238 -16.93 32.67 14.94
N ALA A 239 -16.23 33.54 15.67
CA ALA A 239 -16.37 33.72 17.11
C ALA A 239 -17.78 34.14 17.57
N SER A 240 -18.70 34.42 16.64
CA SER A 240 -20.11 34.70 16.91
C SER A 240 -20.97 33.45 17.20
N ALA A 241 -20.36 32.26 17.26
CA ALA A 241 -21.02 31.01 17.65
C ALA A 241 -20.73 30.58 19.10
N TRP A 242 -20.17 31.47 19.94
CA TRP A 242 -20.00 31.30 21.38
C TRP A 242 -20.68 32.44 22.14
#